data_AF-W1W1B1-F1
#
_entry.id   AF-W1W1B1-F1
#
_cell.length_a   1.000
_cell.length_b   1.000
_cell.length_c   1.000
_cell.angle_alpha   90.00
_cell.angle_beta   90.00
_cell.angle_gamma   90.00
#
_symmetry.space_group_name_H-M   'P 1'
#
loop_
_entity.id
_entity.type
_entity.pdbx_description
1 polymer ?
#
loop_
_entity_poly.entity_id
_entity_poly.type
_entity_poly.pdbx_seq_one_letter_code
_entity_poly.pdbx_strand_id
1 'polypeptide(L)'
;MFIRAHLIQILFFFVILFIMLIKMYSIADLLGRVLIVGSILFSFISYFIVKSAIMHTFIEYLNDIGVTDSIYWTVLILIIPILTTLIRPLINILDNKSPLVQFLVLFSFIVFILFILLIYMANIAYNIFDI
;
A
#
# COMPACT_ATOMS: atom_id res chain seq x y z
N MET A 1 -6.52 17.39 24.30
CA MET A 1 -6.01 18.75 24.01
C MET A 1 -5.09 18.79 22.77
N PHE A 2 -4.25 17.77 22.56
CA PHE A 2 -3.34 17.63 21.41
C PHE A 2 -4.03 17.73 20.02
N ILE A 3 -5.12 17.01 19.81
CA ILE A 3 -5.86 16.97 18.52
C ILE A 3 -6.40 18.36 18.11
N ARG A 4 -6.82 19.20 19.06
CA ARG A 4 -7.36 20.55 18.78
C ARG A 4 -6.27 21.54 18.35
N ALA A 5 -5.08 21.43 18.92
CA ALA A 5 -3.95 22.30 18.61
C ALA A 5 -3.31 21.98 17.24
N HIS A 6 -3.28 20.69 16.88
CA HIS A 6 -2.70 20.24 15.62
C HIS A 6 -3.71 20.14 14.47
N LEU A 7 -5.01 20.28 14.73
CA LEU A 7 -6.07 20.19 13.71
C LEU A 7 -5.79 21.13 12.52
N ILE A 8 -5.43 22.39 12.80
CA ILE A 8 -5.16 23.40 11.77
C ILE A 8 -3.92 23.03 10.94
N GLN A 9 -2.88 22.51 11.57
CA GLN A 9 -1.65 22.08 10.89
C GLN A 9 -1.90 20.84 10.00
N ILE A 10 -2.67 19.89 10.51
CA ILE A 10 -3.10 18.70 9.76
C ILE A 10 -3.95 19.13 8.55
N LEU A 11 -4.90 20.04 8.75
CA LEU A 11 -5.78 20.53 7.69
C LEU A 11 -5.00 21.29 6.62
N PHE A 12 -4.04 22.13 7.03
CA PHE A 12 -3.14 22.84 6.12
C PHE A 12 -2.24 21.89 5.32
N PHE A 13 -1.70 20.85 5.96
CA PHE A 13 -0.92 19.81 5.29
C PHE A 13 -1.76 19.06 4.24
N PHE A 14 -2.98 18.67 4.57
CA PHE A 14 -3.90 18.05 3.62
C PHE A 14 -4.24 18.97 2.45
N VAL A 15 -4.50 20.25 2.70
CA VAL A 15 -4.76 21.24 1.64
C VAL A 15 -3.56 21.36 0.68
N ILE A 16 -2.33 21.45 1.21
CA ILE A 16 -1.11 21.49 0.38
C ILE A 16 -0.97 20.21 -0.44
N LEU A 17 -1.18 19.05 0.17
CA LEU A 17 -1.11 17.75 -0.50
C LEU A 17 -2.12 17.66 -1.66
N PHE A 18 -3.36 18.09 -1.43
CA PHE A 18 -4.39 18.14 -2.47
C PHE A 18 -4.03 19.10 -3.62
N ILE A 19 -3.54 20.30 -3.31
CA ILE A 19 -3.10 21.27 -4.32
C ILE A 19 -1.95 20.67 -5.15
N MET A 20 -1.01 19.99 -4.51
CA MET A 20 0.11 19.33 -5.19
C MET A 20 -0.36 18.20 -6.11
N LEU A 21 -1.29 17.36 -5.64
CA LEU A 21 -1.89 16.29 -6.44
C LEU A 21 -2.65 16.83 -7.66
N ILE A 22 -3.43 17.90 -7.50
CA ILE A 22 -4.14 18.56 -8.61
C ILE A 22 -3.14 19.10 -9.64
N LYS A 23 -2.06 19.72 -9.17
CA LYS A 23 -1.00 20.24 -10.06
C LYS A 23 -0.29 19.12 -10.82
N MET A 24 0.04 18.00 -10.15
CA MET A 24 0.61 16.82 -10.79
C MET A 24 -0.35 16.21 -11.82
N TYR A 25 -1.63 16.09 -11.48
CA TYR A 25 -2.67 15.58 -12.39
C TYR A 25 -2.82 16.45 -13.65
N SER A 26 -2.76 17.77 -13.49
CA SER A 26 -2.87 18.72 -14.61
C SER A 26 -1.74 18.56 -15.63
N ILE A 27 -0.51 18.35 -15.16
CA ILE A 27 0.71 18.28 -15.99
C ILE A 27 0.98 16.84 -16.47
N ALA A 28 0.40 15.83 -15.82
CA ALA A 28 0.53 14.44 -16.22
C ALA A 28 -0.15 14.16 -17.58
N ASP A 29 0.48 13.27 -18.34
CA ASP A 29 -0.09 12.66 -19.53
C ASP A 29 -1.26 11.71 -19.16
N LEU A 30 -1.97 11.17 -20.16
CA LEU A 30 -3.13 10.31 -19.90
C LEU A 30 -2.79 9.14 -18.97
N LEU A 31 -1.62 8.53 -19.15
CA LEU A 31 -1.14 7.43 -18.33
C LEU A 31 -0.83 7.89 -16.90
N GLY A 32 -0.10 8.99 -16.72
CA GLY A 32 0.17 9.57 -15.40
C GLY A 32 -1.10 9.98 -14.65
N ARG A 33 -2.11 10.52 -15.34
CA ARG A 33 -3.42 10.84 -14.75
C ARG A 33 -4.15 9.61 -14.24
N VAL A 34 -4.16 8.53 -15.03
CA VAL A 34 -4.75 7.24 -14.63
C VAL A 34 -4.02 6.66 -13.42
N LEU A 35 -2.68 6.74 -13.37
CA LEU A 35 -1.89 6.28 -12.22
C LEU A 35 -2.18 7.09 -10.95
N ILE A 36 -2.31 8.42 -11.06
CA ILE A 36 -2.63 9.28 -9.91
C ILE A 36 -4.03 8.95 -9.36
N VAL A 37 -5.04 8.83 -10.22
CA VAL A 37 -6.40 8.48 -9.77
C VAL A 37 -6.43 7.07 -9.20
N GLY A 38 -5.74 6.13 -9.85
CA GLY A 38 -5.61 4.75 -9.37
C GLY A 38 -4.93 4.67 -8.00
N SER A 39 -3.88 5.45 -7.76
CA SER A 39 -3.18 5.47 -6.47
C SER A 39 -4.03 6.06 -5.34
N ILE A 40 -4.83 7.10 -5.63
CA ILE A 40 -5.78 7.67 -4.67
C ILE A 40 -6.85 6.64 -4.31
N LEU A 41 -7.47 6.01 -5.32
CA LEU A 41 -8.48 4.97 -5.11
C LEU A 41 -7.91 3.79 -4.31
N PHE A 42 -6.72 3.31 -4.70
CA PHE A 42 -6.02 2.24 -3.99
C PHE A 42 -5.72 2.62 -2.54
N SER A 43 -5.27 3.85 -2.28
CA SER A 43 -5.00 4.33 -0.93
C SER A 43 -6.27 4.37 -0.07
N PHE A 44 -7.39 4.83 -0.65
CA PHE A 44 -8.69 4.86 0.03
C PHE A 44 -9.16 3.44 0.37
N ILE A 45 -9.13 2.51 -0.59
CA ILE A 45 -9.49 1.11 -0.36
C ILE A 45 -8.59 0.48 0.72
N SER A 46 -7.28 0.71 0.63
CA SER A 46 -6.30 0.21 1.60
C SER A 46 -6.60 0.70 3.02
N TYR A 47 -6.98 1.97 3.17
CA TYR A 47 -7.39 2.54 4.47
C TYR A 47 -8.58 1.78 5.07
N PHE A 48 -9.62 1.48 4.29
CA PHE A 48 -10.76 0.71 4.78
C PHE A 48 -10.40 -0.73 5.13
N ILE A 49 -9.54 -1.38 4.35
CA ILE A 49 -9.13 -2.76 4.65
C ILE A 49 -8.33 -2.77 5.95
N VAL A 50 -7.35 -1.88 6.11
CA VAL A 50 -6.56 -1.77 7.36
C VAL A 50 -7.45 -1.58 8.57
N LYS A 51 -8.50 -0.75 8.46
CA LYS A 51 -9.43 -0.46 9.55
C LYS A 51 -10.59 -1.44 9.69
N SER A 52 -10.62 -2.48 8.87
CA SER A 52 -11.74 -3.45 8.86
C SER A 52 -11.60 -4.44 10.01
N ALA A 53 -12.72 -4.82 10.63
CA ALA A 53 -12.75 -5.82 11.70
C ALA A 53 -12.07 -7.14 11.30
N ILE A 54 -12.15 -7.52 10.03
CA ILE A 54 -11.51 -8.72 9.49
C ILE A 54 -9.98 -8.60 9.58
N MET A 55 -9.42 -7.46 9.16
CA MET A 55 -7.98 -7.23 9.25
C MET A 55 -7.52 -7.15 10.70
N HIS A 56 -8.29 -6.50 11.58
CA HIS A 56 -7.99 -6.47 13.03
C HIS A 56 -7.93 -7.88 13.61
N THR A 57 -8.98 -8.68 13.40
CA THR A 57 -9.04 -10.08 13.88
C THR A 57 -7.87 -10.91 13.31
N PHE A 58 -7.48 -10.65 12.07
CA PHE A 58 -6.34 -11.32 11.45
C PHE A 58 -5.00 -10.95 12.11
N ILE A 59 -4.76 -9.67 12.41
CA ILE A 59 -3.56 -9.23 13.12
C ILE A 59 -3.53 -9.77 14.55
N GLU A 60 -4.67 -9.73 15.27
CA GLU A 60 -4.80 -10.34 16.60
C GLU A 60 -4.45 -11.82 16.57
N TYR A 61 -5.00 -12.57 15.60
CA TYR A 61 -4.65 -13.97 15.42
C TYR A 61 -3.14 -14.18 15.21
N LEU A 62 -2.48 -13.33 14.40
CA LEU A 62 -1.04 -13.40 14.18
C LEU A 62 -0.23 -13.07 15.45
N ASN A 63 -0.71 -12.13 16.27
CA ASN A 63 -0.13 -11.81 17.57
C ASN A 63 -0.26 -13.00 18.54
N ASP A 64 -1.45 -13.60 18.61
CA ASP A 64 -1.75 -14.71 19.53
C ASP A 64 -0.89 -15.95 19.27
N ILE A 65 -0.61 -16.25 18.00
CA ILE A 65 0.30 -17.35 17.62
C ILE A 65 1.79 -16.93 17.66
N GLY A 66 2.09 -15.71 18.11
CA GLY A 66 3.44 -15.18 18.27
C GLY A 66 4.17 -14.90 16.95
N VAL A 67 3.47 -14.71 15.83
CA VAL A 67 4.12 -14.47 14.53
C VAL A 67 4.71 -13.07 14.44
N THR A 68 4.00 -12.04 14.88
CA THR A 68 4.36 -10.62 14.69
C THR A 68 5.65 -10.18 15.38
N ASP A 69 6.00 -10.80 16.50
CA ASP A 69 7.27 -10.57 17.23
C ASP A 69 8.35 -11.63 16.93
N SER A 70 8.11 -12.50 15.95
CA SER A 70 9.03 -13.59 15.61
C SER A 70 9.89 -13.31 14.38
N ILE A 71 10.83 -14.22 14.13
CA ILE A 71 11.60 -14.27 12.90
C ILE A 71 10.72 -14.39 11.65
N TYR A 72 9.53 -14.99 11.76
CA TYR A 72 8.60 -15.12 10.63
C TYR A 72 8.13 -13.75 10.12
N TRP A 73 7.89 -12.79 11.03
CA TRP A 73 7.53 -11.43 10.67
C TRP A 73 8.68 -10.70 9.96
N THR A 74 9.90 -10.87 10.45
CA THR A 74 11.09 -10.30 9.81
C THR A 74 11.30 -10.88 8.41
N VAL A 75 11.14 -12.19 8.24
CA VAL A 75 11.21 -12.85 6.93
C VAL A 75 10.12 -12.34 5.99
N LEU A 76 8.89 -12.16 6.48
CA LEU A 76 7.78 -11.61 5.70
C LEU A 76 8.08 -10.21 5.18
N ILE A 77 8.70 -9.34 5.98
CA ILE A 77 9.06 -7.98 5.53
C ILE A 77 10.23 -8.03 4.54
N LEU A 78 11.24 -8.86 4.82
CA LEU A 78 12.42 -9.00 3.96
C LEU A 78 12.11 -9.62 2.59
N ILE A 79 10.97 -10.30 2.43
CA ILE A 79 10.56 -10.80 1.13
C ILE A 79 10.16 -9.68 0.16
N ILE A 80 9.70 -8.52 0.67
CA ILE A 80 9.27 -7.38 -0.16
C ILE A 80 10.39 -6.87 -1.07
N PRO A 81 11.60 -6.54 -0.58
CA PRO A 81 12.68 -6.12 -1.47
C PRO A 81 13.08 -7.21 -2.45
N ILE A 82 13.08 -8.48 -2.04
CA ILE A 82 13.36 -9.62 -2.93
C ILE A 82 12.35 -9.68 -4.06
N LEU A 83 11.04 -9.66 -3.76
CA LEU A 83 9.98 -9.64 -4.77
C LEU A 83 10.09 -8.43 -5.69
N THR A 84 10.49 -7.28 -5.16
CA THR A 84 10.67 -6.06 -5.95
C THR A 84 11.81 -6.21 -6.97
N THR A 85 12.90 -6.92 -6.62
CA THR A 85 13.98 -7.20 -7.58
C THR A 85 13.55 -8.13 -8.71
N LEU A 86 12.51 -8.96 -8.51
CA LEU A 86 11.96 -9.86 -9.52
C LEU A 86 11.10 -9.16 -10.57
N ILE A 87 10.68 -7.91 -10.35
CA ILE A 87 9.87 -7.15 -11.32
C ILE A 87 10.58 -7.05 -12.67
N ARG A 88 11.89 -6.75 -12.68
CA ARG A 88 12.64 -6.59 -13.93
C ARG A 88 12.82 -7.91 -14.70
N PRO A 89 13.25 -9.02 -14.08
CA PRO A 89 13.20 -10.35 -14.70
C PRO A 89 11.80 -10.71 -15.23
N LEU A 90 10.75 -10.41 -14.47
CA LEU A 90 9.38 -10.70 -14.87
C LEU A 90 8.97 -9.93 -16.14
N ILE A 91 9.28 -8.63 -16.20
CA ILE A 91 9.04 -7.81 -17.41
C ILE A 91 9.78 -8.41 -18.61
N ASN A 92 11.06 -8.79 -18.45
CA ASN A 92 11.86 -9.35 -19.54
C ASN A 92 11.27 -10.67 -20.10
N ILE A 93 10.74 -11.53 -19.24
CA ILE A 93 10.09 -12.78 -19.66
C ILE A 93 8.76 -12.51 -20.37
N LEU A 94 8.08 -11.43 -19.98
CA LEU A 94 6.78 -11.04 -20.52
C LEU A 94 6.87 -10.24 -21.82
N ASP A 95 8.03 -9.67 -22.17
CA ASP A 95 8.22 -8.78 -23.34
C ASP A 95 7.70 -9.39 -24.66
N ASN A 96 7.84 -10.71 -24.82
CA ASN A 96 7.40 -11.44 -26.01
C ASN A 96 5.96 -12.01 -25.91
N LYS A 97 5.21 -11.69 -24.86
CA LYS A 97 3.83 -12.14 -24.64
C LYS A 97 2.83 -11.11 -25.12
N SER A 98 1.56 -11.51 -25.29
CA SER A 98 0.51 -10.57 -25.67
C SER A 98 0.32 -9.48 -24.60
N PRO A 99 0.01 -8.23 -24.96
CA PRO A 99 -0.12 -7.12 -24.01
C PRO A 99 -1.08 -7.42 -22.85
N LEU A 100 -2.16 -8.16 -23.11
CA LEU A 100 -3.11 -8.60 -22.08
C LEU A 100 -2.45 -9.51 -21.04
N VAL A 101 -1.64 -10.48 -21.47
CA VAL A 101 -0.93 -11.41 -20.57
C VAL A 101 0.13 -10.65 -19.76
N GLN A 102 0.85 -9.74 -20.40
CA GLN A 102 1.82 -8.89 -19.71
C GLN A 102 1.16 -8.09 -18.58
N PHE A 103 0.04 -7.42 -18.90
CA PHE A 103 -0.71 -6.63 -17.94
C PHE A 103 -1.23 -7.47 -16.78
N LEU A 104 -1.90 -8.60 -17.04
CA LEU A 104 -2.48 -9.44 -16.00
C LEU A 104 -1.42 -10.00 -15.04
N VAL A 105 -0.29 -10.47 -15.59
CA VAL A 105 0.78 -11.05 -14.77
C VAL A 105 1.46 -9.98 -13.92
N LEU A 106 1.83 -8.84 -14.52
CA LEU A 106 2.44 -7.73 -13.77
C LEU A 106 1.49 -7.17 -12.72
N PHE A 107 0.21 -6.99 -13.07
CA PHE A 107 -0.81 -6.51 -12.15
C PHE A 107 -0.99 -7.46 -10.97
N SER A 108 -1.13 -8.76 -11.22
CA SER A 108 -1.24 -9.76 -10.15
C SER A 108 -0.01 -9.78 -9.24
N PHE A 109 1.18 -9.67 -9.82
CA PHE A 109 2.43 -9.63 -9.05
C PHE A 109 2.53 -8.38 -8.16
N ILE A 110 2.15 -7.21 -8.69
CA ILE A 110 2.10 -5.96 -7.92
C ILE A 110 1.06 -6.05 -6.80
N VAL A 111 -0.15 -6.56 -7.09
CA VAL A 111 -1.20 -6.76 -6.09
C VAL A 111 -0.73 -7.68 -4.97
N PHE A 112 0.01 -8.74 -5.28
CA PHE A 112 0.59 -9.64 -4.29
C PHE A 112 1.58 -8.92 -3.34
N ILE A 113 2.50 -8.13 -3.89
CA ILE A 113 3.44 -7.33 -3.08
C ILE A 113 2.67 -6.34 -2.20
N LEU A 114 1.68 -5.65 -2.77
CA LEU A 114 0.85 -4.69 -2.06
C LEU A 114 0.05 -5.33 -0.93
N PHE A 115 -0.41 -6.56 -1.09
CA PHE A 115 -1.13 -7.29 -0.04
C PHE A 115 -0.24 -7.58 1.17
N ILE A 116 1.01 -7.99 0.96
CA ILE A 116 1.99 -8.20 2.04
C ILE A 116 2.26 -6.88 2.76
N LEU A 117 2.45 -5.79 2.00
CA LEU A 117 2.65 -4.46 2.57
C LEU A 117 1.44 -3.99 3.39
N LEU A 118 0.23 -4.32 2.95
CA LEU A 118 -1.01 -3.97 3.66
C LEU A 118 -1.09 -4.64 5.04
N ILE A 119 -0.73 -5.92 5.14
CA ILE A 119 -0.67 -6.65 6.42
C ILE A 119 0.33 -5.98 7.37
N TYR A 120 1.50 -5.60 6.86
CA TYR A 120 2.51 -4.89 7.65
C TYR A 120 1.99 -3.53 8.15
N MET A 121 1.35 -2.76 7.27
CA MET A 121 0.77 -1.46 7.63
C MET A 121 -0.37 -1.60 8.64
N ALA A 122 -1.17 -2.67 8.57
CA ALA A 122 -2.21 -2.96 9.54
C ALA A 122 -1.65 -3.25 10.94
N ASN A 123 -0.58 -4.05 11.04
CA ASN A 123 0.09 -4.29 12.32
C ASN A 123 0.67 -3.00 12.94
N ILE A 124 1.29 -2.14 12.13
CA ILE A 124 1.75 -0.82 12.60
C ILE A 124 0.58 0.01 13.10
N ALA A 125 -0.52 0.06 12.34
CA ALA A 125 -1.69 0.85 12.71
C ALA A 125 -2.28 0.38 14.04
N TYR A 126 -2.36 -0.94 14.25
CA TYR A 126 -2.77 -1.56 15.51
C TYR A 126 -1.87 -1.12 16.68
N ASN A 127 -0.56 -1.34 16.55
CA ASN A 127 0.40 -1.06 17.63
C ASN A 127 0.55 0.43 17.98
N ILE A 128 0.31 1.34 17.03
CA ILE A 128 0.45 2.79 17.24
C ILE A 128 -0.85 3.43 17.70
N PHE A 129 -1.99 3.00 17.15
CA PHE A 129 -3.25 3.70 17.32
C PHE A 129 -4.26 2.97 18.20
N ASP A 130 -3.96 1.77 18.70
CA ASP A 130 -4.87 0.95 19.53
C ASP A 130 -6.27 0.83 18.87
N ILE A 131 -6.29 0.76 17.53
CA ILE A 131 -7.51 0.55 16.72
C ILE A 131 -7.75 -0.95 16.65
#